data_AF-A0A1L3Q181-F1
#
_entry.id   AF-A0A1L3Q181-F1
#
_cell.length_a   1.000
_cell.length_b   1.000
_cell.length_c   1.000
_cell.angle_alpha   90.00
_cell.angle_beta   90.00
_cell.angle_gamma   90.00
#
_symmetry.space_group_name_H-M   'P 1'
#
loop_
_entity.id
_entity.type
_entity.pdbx_description
1 polymer ?
#
loop_
_entity_poly.entity_id
_entity_poly.type
_entity_poly.pdbx_seq_one_letter_code
_entity_poly.pdbx_strand_id
1 'polypeptide(L)'
;MQRRGLLFLLLIFALFTSGCSEIGDTVNDVNETVTQGKEDVDYLKWMKGSIDIIHSDYADIKQALEARDMVALERAAGNLTANCRESKETMQSFSPSPGLQPVTDRYSQILNQSCSLGIFLEDNAATLNFSNETTLQRVEKNMGLVNNSLILNN
;
A
#
# COMPACT_ATOMS: atom_id res chain seq x y z
N MET A 1 -4.25 -57.20 46.29
CA MET A 1 -4.57 -55.81 45.89
C MET A 1 -3.47 -55.27 44.98
N GLN A 2 -3.46 -55.60 43.68
CA GLN A 2 -2.34 -55.26 42.79
C GLN A 2 -2.76 -55.06 41.32
N ARG A 3 -4.01 -54.62 41.08
CA ARG A 3 -4.56 -54.38 39.73
C ARG A 3 -4.98 -52.93 39.46
N ARG A 4 -4.91 -52.04 40.47
CA ARG A 4 -5.33 -50.63 40.35
C ARG A 4 -4.20 -49.65 40.03
N GLY A 5 -2.94 -49.97 40.38
CA GLY A 5 -1.78 -49.12 40.09
C GLY A 5 -1.31 -49.15 38.63
N LEU A 6 -1.55 -50.26 37.92
CA LEU A 6 -1.12 -50.43 36.53
C LEU A 6 -2.01 -49.64 35.54
N LEU A 7 -3.29 -49.46 35.86
CA LEU A 7 -4.24 -48.69 35.03
C LEU A 7 -3.98 -47.18 35.10
N PHE A 8 -3.51 -46.67 36.25
CA PHE A 8 -3.14 -45.25 36.39
C PHE A 8 -1.86 -44.90 35.62
N LEU A 9 -0.88 -45.80 35.55
CA LEU A 9 0.35 -45.59 34.78
C LEU A 9 0.12 -45.62 33.26
N LEU A 10 -0.80 -46.45 32.77
CA LEU A 10 -1.18 -46.50 31.34
C LEU A 10 -1.97 -45.25 30.91
N LEU A 11 -2.80 -44.68 31.78
CA LEU A 11 -3.55 -43.45 31.52
C LEU A 11 -2.63 -42.22 31.43
N ILE A 12 -1.55 -42.18 32.22
CA ILE A 12 -0.57 -41.09 32.16
C ILE A 12 0.26 -41.19 30.88
N PHE A 13 0.67 -42.40 30.46
CA PHE A 13 1.44 -42.58 29.22
C PHE A 13 0.62 -42.26 27.95
N ALA A 14 -0.70 -42.50 27.96
CA ALA A 14 -1.58 -42.15 26.84
C ALA A 14 -1.82 -40.63 26.69
N LEU A 15 -1.65 -39.84 27.75
CA LEU A 15 -1.78 -38.38 27.71
C LEU A 15 -0.53 -37.68 27.15
N PHE A 16 0.62 -38.35 27.11
CA PHE A 16 1.85 -37.80 26.54
C PHE A 16 2.07 -38.18 25.06
N THR A 17 1.28 -39.09 24.50
CA THR A 17 1.42 -39.50 23.08
C THR A 17 0.54 -38.70 22.11
N SER A 18 -0.35 -37.84 22.61
CA SER A 18 -1.25 -37.04 21.76
C SER A 18 -0.93 -35.54 21.71
N GLY A 19 0.12 -35.07 22.39
CA GLY A 19 0.32 -33.63 22.68
C GLY A 19 1.43 -32.90 21.92
N CYS A 20 2.16 -33.52 20.99
CA CYS A 20 3.26 -32.85 20.28
C CYS A 20 2.93 -32.35 18.87
N SER A 21 1.80 -32.78 18.27
CA SER A 21 1.35 -32.22 16.98
C SER A 21 0.80 -30.79 17.17
N GLU A 22 -0.01 -30.61 18.21
CA GLU A 22 -0.78 -29.39 18.47
C GLU A 22 0.11 -28.20 18.87
N ILE A 23 1.27 -28.46 19.49
CA ILE A 23 2.26 -27.42 19.82
C ILE A 23 3.05 -26.99 18.57
N GLY A 24 3.37 -27.92 17.67
CA GLY A 24 4.03 -27.60 16.41
C GLY A 24 3.14 -26.75 15.50
N ASP A 25 1.86 -27.12 15.42
CA ASP A 25 0.85 -26.38 14.67
C ASP A 25 0.61 -24.98 15.27
N THR A 26 0.49 -24.87 16.60
CA THR A 26 0.33 -23.57 17.27
C THR A 26 1.55 -22.65 17.11
N VAL A 27 2.78 -23.19 17.16
CA VAL A 27 4.00 -22.39 16.97
C VAL A 27 4.16 -21.93 15.52
N ASN A 28 3.78 -22.78 14.55
CA ASN A 28 3.74 -22.41 13.14
C ASN A 28 2.70 -21.31 12.89
N ASP A 29 1.48 -21.44 13.43
CA ASP A 29 0.42 -20.44 13.32
C ASP A 29 0.81 -19.08 13.92
N VAL A 30 1.47 -19.08 15.08
CA VAL A 30 1.99 -17.85 15.70
C VAL A 30 3.09 -17.22 14.84
N ASN A 31 3.99 -18.03 14.29
CA ASN A 31 5.08 -17.54 13.44
C ASN A 31 4.55 -16.96 12.11
N GLU A 32 3.56 -17.60 11.51
CA GLU A 32 2.86 -17.09 10.32
C GLU A 32 2.11 -15.79 10.63
N THR A 33 1.41 -15.72 11.77
CA THR A 33 0.70 -14.50 12.20
C THR A 33 1.65 -13.33 12.44
N VAL A 34 2.80 -13.57 13.09
CA VAL A 34 3.82 -12.54 13.32
C VAL A 34 4.48 -12.10 12.01
N THR A 35 4.75 -13.04 11.10
CA THR A 35 5.31 -12.73 9.78
C THR A 35 4.33 -11.90 8.96
N GLN A 36 3.04 -12.26 8.95
CA GLN A 36 2.00 -11.48 8.28
C GLN A 36 1.84 -10.08 8.88
N GLY A 37 1.86 -9.96 10.22
CA GLY A 37 1.80 -8.66 10.88
C GLY A 37 2.99 -7.76 10.53
N LYS A 38 4.18 -8.32 10.33
CA LYS A 38 5.34 -7.57 9.86
C LYS A 38 5.19 -7.09 8.42
N GLU A 39 4.77 -7.98 7.52
CA GLU A 39 4.49 -7.65 6.11
C GLU A 39 3.47 -6.51 6.00
N ASP A 40 2.39 -6.57 6.79
CA ASP A 40 1.35 -5.53 6.84
C ASP A 40 1.92 -4.17 7.26
N VAL A 41 2.78 -4.14 8.28
CA VAL A 41 3.42 -2.91 8.75
C VAL A 41 4.40 -2.35 7.70
N ASP A 42 5.21 -3.21 7.09
CA ASP A 42 6.16 -2.81 6.06
C ASP A 42 5.43 -2.27 4.82
N TYR A 43 4.33 -2.91 4.40
CA TYR A 43 3.44 -2.44 3.34
C TYR A 43 2.85 -1.06 3.66
N LEU A 44 2.25 -0.87 4.83
CA LEU A 44 1.64 0.40 5.21
C LEU A 44 2.67 1.54 5.30
N LYS A 45 3.86 1.26 5.83
CA LYS A 45 4.95 2.23 5.91
C LYS A 45 5.45 2.63 4.53
N TRP A 46 5.64 1.66 3.64
CA TRP A 46 6.01 1.92 2.26
C TRP A 46 4.92 2.74 1.54
N MET A 47 3.66 2.31 1.64
CA MET A 47 2.52 2.97 1.01
C MET A 47 2.44 4.45 1.45
N LYS A 48 2.62 4.74 2.73
CA LYS A 48 2.65 6.12 3.23
C LYS A 48 3.74 6.95 2.54
N GLY A 49 4.97 6.46 2.50
CA GLY A 49 6.08 7.17 1.83
C GLY A 49 5.82 7.37 0.33
N SER A 50 5.21 6.39 -0.31
CA SER A 50 4.81 6.45 -1.71
C SER A 50 3.73 7.51 -1.97
N ILE A 51 2.73 7.62 -1.08
CA ILE A 51 1.70 8.67 -1.13
C ILE A 51 2.33 10.06 -0.94
N ASP A 52 3.31 10.20 -0.04
CA ASP A 52 4.00 11.48 0.20
C ASP A 52 4.76 11.95 -1.07
N ILE A 53 5.41 11.03 -1.79
CA ILE A 53 6.07 11.33 -3.07
C ILE A 53 5.05 11.77 -4.12
N ILE A 54 3.97 11.01 -4.30
CA ILE A 54 2.90 11.35 -5.26
C ILE A 54 2.27 12.71 -4.91
N HIS A 55 2.06 13.00 -3.63
CA HIS A 55 1.57 14.31 -3.19
C HIS A 55 2.51 15.45 -3.59
N SER A 56 3.83 15.24 -3.42
CA SER A 56 4.84 16.21 -3.86
C SER A 56 4.77 16.46 -5.36
N ASP A 57 4.65 15.41 -6.16
CA ASP A 57 4.53 15.53 -7.62
C ASP A 57 3.28 16.35 -8.03
N TYR A 58 2.15 16.14 -7.35
CA TYR A 58 0.94 16.97 -7.55
C TYR A 58 1.18 18.44 -7.20
N ALA A 59 1.92 18.73 -6.12
CA ALA A 59 2.23 20.09 -5.72
C ALA A 59 3.13 20.78 -6.75
N ASP A 60 4.12 20.09 -7.29
CA ASP A 60 5.02 20.60 -8.33
C ASP A 60 4.24 20.87 -9.64
N ILE A 61 3.33 19.96 -10.03
CA ILE A 61 2.44 20.16 -11.18
C ILE A 61 1.56 21.40 -10.99
N LYS A 62 0.95 21.55 -9.80
CA LYS A 62 0.10 22.70 -9.48
C LYS A 62 0.89 24.00 -9.58
N GLN A 63 2.08 24.06 -9.00
CA GLN A 63 2.95 25.22 -9.06
C GLN A 63 3.35 25.56 -10.50
N ALA A 64 3.69 24.55 -11.31
CA ALA A 64 4.05 24.76 -12.72
C ALA A 64 2.86 25.30 -13.54
N LEU A 65 1.64 24.79 -13.30
CA LEU A 65 0.42 25.30 -13.94
C LEU A 65 0.14 26.76 -13.55
N GLU A 66 0.26 27.10 -12.28
CA GLU A 66 0.06 28.46 -11.77
C GLU A 66 1.10 29.45 -12.32
N ALA A 67 2.36 29.02 -12.41
CA ALA A 67 3.45 29.79 -12.99
C ALA A 67 3.43 29.82 -14.53
N ARG A 68 2.60 28.97 -15.16
CA ARG A 68 2.55 28.75 -16.61
C ARG A 68 3.91 28.34 -17.19
N ASP A 69 4.67 27.57 -16.42
CA ASP A 69 5.98 27.06 -16.81
C ASP A 69 5.82 25.67 -17.43
N MET A 70 5.86 25.62 -18.77
CA MET A 70 5.68 24.37 -19.53
C MET A 70 6.82 23.37 -19.28
N VAL A 71 8.06 23.85 -19.10
CA VAL A 71 9.21 22.98 -18.89
C VAL A 71 9.16 22.35 -17.50
N ALA A 72 8.76 23.13 -16.50
CA ALA A 72 8.52 22.60 -15.16
C ALA A 72 7.32 21.64 -15.15
N LEU A 73 6.26 21.94 -15.89
CA LEU A 73 5.07 21.09 -15.98
C LEU A 73 5.39 19.73 -16.60
N GLU A 74 6.07 19.72 -17.74
CA GLU A 74 6.47 18.48 -18.43
C GLU A 74 7.36 17.62 -17.53
N ARG A 75 8.34 18.23 -16.84
CA ARG A 75 9.18 17.52 -15.88
C ARG A 75 8.39 16.93 -14.72
N ALA A 76 7.52 17.73 -14.10
CA ALA A 76 6.72 17.29 -12.96
C ALA A 76 5.72 16.19 -13.36
N ALA A 77 5.16 16.27 -14.56
CA ALA A 77 4.31 15.23 -15.14
C ALA A 77 5.07 13.92 -15.36
N GLY A 78 6.29 14.00 -15.92
CA GLY A 78 7.18 12.84 -16.08
C GLY A 78 7.54 12.18 -14.74
N ASN A 79 7.82 12.98 -13.71
CA ASN A 79 8.05 12.47 -12.36
C ASN A 79 6.82 11.72 -11.82
N LEU A 80 5.62 12.31 -11.93
CA LEU A 80 4.38 11.67 -11.48
C LEU A 80 4.16 10.32 -12.18
N THR A 81 4.40 10.25 -13.49
CA THR A 81 4.27 9.00 -14.27
C THR A 81 5.31 7.96 -13.86
N ALA A 82 6.57 8.36 -13.66
CA ALA A 82 7.62 7.44 -13.23
C ALA A 82 7.32 6.89 -11.84
N ASN A 83 7.05 7.77 -10.88
CA ASN A 83 6.76 7.41 -9.49
C ASN A 83 5.50 6.54 -9.38
N CYS A 84 4.44 6.85 -10.13
CA CYS A 84 3.22 6.04 -10.08
C CYS A 84 3.44 4.62 -10.67
N ARG A 85 4.28 4.47 -11.70
CA ARG A 85 4.60 3.18 -12.31
C ARG A 85 5.46 2.33 -11.37
N GLU A 86 6.53 2.91 -10.84
CA GLU A 86 7.37 2.25 -9.82
C GLU A 86 6.55 1.84 -8.60
N SER A 87 5.65 2.71 -8.15
CA SER A 87 4.75 2.41 -7.03
C SER A 87 3.83 1.24 -7.33
N LYS A 88 3.28 1.14 -8.55
CA LYS A 88 2.44 0.00 -8.95
C LYS A 88 3.20 -1.32 -8.97
N GLU A 89 4.42 -1.30 -9.50
CA GLU A 89 5.29 -2.48 -9.56
C GLU A 89 5.68 -2.93 -8.15
N THR A 90 6.09 -1.99 -7.29
CA THR A 90 6.46 -2.27 -5.91
C THR A 90 5.26 -2.77 -5.09
N MET A 91 4.06 -2.22 -5.32
CA MET A 91 2.83 -2.68 -4.68
C MET A 91 2.58 -4.19 -4.93
N GLN A 92 2.93 -4.70 -6.11
CA GLN A 92 2.76 -6.11 -6.47
C GLN A 92 3.76 -7.05 -5.78
N SER A 93 4.84 -6.53 -5.21
CA SER A 93 5.82 -7.33 -4.47
C SER A 93 5.38 -7.63 -3.03
N PHE A 94 4.40 -6.90 -2.51
CA PHE A 94 3.85 -7.12 -1.18
C PHE A 94 2.72 -8.15 -1.21
N SER A 95 2.56 -8.87 -0.10
CA SER A 95 1.44 -9.78 0.13
C SER A 95 0.75 -9.46 1.47
N PRO A 96 0.11 -8.28 1.58
CA PRO A 96 -0.52 -7.85 2.82
C PRO A 96 -1.74 -8.72 3.14
N SER A 97 -2.14 -8.75 4.40
CA SER A 97 -3.26 -9.55 4.87
C SER A 97 -4.56 -9.08 4.22
N PRO A 98 -5.58 -9.96 4.12
CA PRO A 98 -6.89 -9.59 3.56
C PRO A 98 -7.54 -8.39 4.27
N GLY A 99 -7.19 -8.13 5.54
CA GLY A 99 -7.68 -6.96 6.28
C GLY A 99 -7.25 -5.62 5.69
N LEU A 100 -6.13 -5.59 4.95
CA LEU A 100 -5.62 -4.40 4.27
C LEU A 100 -6.12 -4.26 2.82
N GLN A 101 -6.95 -5.18 2.32
CA GLN A 101 -7.50 -5.11 0.96
C GLN A 101 -8.22 -3.78 0.67
N PRO A 102 -9.08 -3.23 1.56
CA PRO A 102 -9.75 -1.96 1.28
C PRO A 102 -8.79 -0.78 1.11
N VAL A 103 -7.68 -0.78 1.87
CA VAL A 103 -6.64 0.25 1.81
C VAL A 103 -5.83 0.08 0.52
N THR A 104 -5.48 -1.15 0.17
CA THR A 104 -4.78 -1.52 -1.06
C THR A 104 -5.57 -1.10 -2.30
N ASP A 105 -6.87 -1.37 -2.33
CA ASP A 105 -7.74 -1.01 -3.45
C ASP A 105 -7.81 0.52 -3.63
N ARG A 106 -7.95 1.25 -2.51
CA ARG A 106 -7.98 2.72 -2.55
C ARG A 106 -6.65 3.29 -3.04
N TYR A 107 -5.53 2.72 -2.59
CA TYR A 107 -4.21 3.14 -3.03
C TYR A 107 -3.98 2.84 -4.53
N SER A 108 -4.41 1.68 -5.01
CA SER A 108 -4.41 1.33 -6.43
C SER A 108 -5.20 2.34 -7.29
N GLN A 109 -6.35 2.81 -6.80
CA GLN A 109 -7.12 3.87 -7.48
C GLN A 109 -6.35 5.20 -7.57
N ILE A 110 -5.67 5.60 -6.49
CA ILE A 110 -4.80 6.79 -6.47
C ILE A 110 -3.69 6.66 -7.50
N LEU A 111 -3.01 5.51 -7.56
CA LEU A 111 -1.95 5.25 -8.53
C LEU A 111 -2.47 5.30 -9.97
N ASN A 112 -3.64 4.72 -10.23
CA ASN A 112 -4.26 4.77 -11.56
C ASN A 112 -4.54 6.20 -12.01
N GLN A 113 -5.16 7.01 -11.15
CA GLN A 113 -5.46 8.41 -11.46
C GLN A 113 -4.20 9.24 -11.66
N SER A 114 -3.16 8.98 -10.85
CA SER A 114 -1.87 9.65 -10.93
C SER A 114 -1.15 9.33 -12.24
N CYS A 115 -1.08 8.05 -12.62
CA CYS A 115 -0.51 7.66 -13.91
C CYS A 115 -1.28 8.26 -15.09
N SER A 116 -2.61 8.23 -15.06
CA SER A 116 -3.42 8.80 -16.14
C SER A 116 -3.22 10.30 -16.28
N LEU A 117 -3.03 11.03 -15.17
CA LEU A 117 -2.75 12.46 -15.21
C LEU A 117 -1.34 12.75 -15.71
N GLY A 118 -0.32 12.06 -15.18
CA GLY A 118 1.08 12.25 -15.59
C GLY A 118 1.24 12.05 -17.09
N ILE A 119 0.75 10.92 -17.63
CA ILE A 119 0.79 10.62 -19.07
C ILE A 119 0.06 11.70 -19.87
N PHE A 120 -1.14 12.11 -19.43
CA PHE A 120 -1.88 13.16 -20.12
C PHE A 120 -1.10 14.48 -20.18
N LEU A 121 -0.45 14.86 -19.08
CA LEU A 121 0.31 16.11 -19.03
C LEU A 121 1.61 16.01 -19.84
N GLU A 122 2.32 14.89 -19.80
CA GLU A 122 3.49 14.66 -20.67
C GLU A 122 3.12 14.79 -22.15
N ASP A 123 2.06 14.11 -22.58
CA ASP A 123 1.62 14.09 -23.97
C ASP A 123 1.12 15.45 -24.48
N ASN A 124 0.68 16.33 -23.56
CA ASN A 124 -0.05 17.55 -23.91
C ASN A 124 0.56 18.85 -23.34
N ALA A 125 1.64 18.83 -22.56
CA ALA A 125 2.18 20.02 -21.88
C ALA A 125 2.44 21.20 -22.84
N ALA A 126 2.99 20.91 -24.02
CA ALA A 126 3.32 21.92 -25.02
C ALA A 126 2.10 22.56 -25.71
N THR A 127 0.96 21.85 -25.74
CA THR A 127 -0.29 22.30 -26.37
C THR A 127 -1.36 22.65 -25.34
N LEU A 128 -1.02 22.53 -24.05
CA LEU A 128 -1.94 22.71 -22.95
C LEU A 128 -2.34 24.18 -22.89
N ASN A 129 -3.61 24.45 -23.13
CA ASN A 129 -4.12 25.79 -22.95
C ASN A 129 -4.29 26.07 -21.45
N PHE A 130 -3.34 26.77 -20.84
CA PHE A 130 -3.34 27.15 -19.42
C PHE A 130 -4.53 28.02 -18.99
N SER A 131 -5.33 28.53 -19.93
CA SER A 131 -6.60 29.22 -19.62
C SER A 131 -7.76 28.27 -19.32
N ASN A 132 -7.60 26.96 -19.54
CA ASN A 132 -8.58 25.95 -19.18
C ASN A 132 -8.46 25.65 -17.67
N GLU A 133 -9.32 26.27 -16.86
CA GLU A 133 -9.50 25.96 -15.42
C GLU A 133 -9.67 24.45 -15.15
N THR A 134 -10.08 23.68 -16.15
CA THR A 134 -10.35 22.24 -16.08
C THR A 134 -9.12 21.38 -15.72
N THR A 135 -7.92 21.72 -16.18
CA THR A 135 -6.71 20.93 -15.85
C THR A 135 -6.28 21.17 -14.41
N LEU A 136 -6.26 22.44 -13.98
CA LEU A 136 -5.93 22.78 -12.59
C LEU A 136 -6.94 22.17 -11.61
N GLN A 137 -8.24 22.24 -11.92
CA GLN A 137 -9.30 21.58 -11.13
C GLN A 137 -9.10 20.06 -11.06
N ARG A 138 -8.65 19.42 -12.14
CA ARG A 138 -8.36 17.98 -12.14
C ARG A 138 -7.17 17.64 -11.23
N VAL A 139 -6.11 18.45 -11.27
CA VAL A 139 -4.94 18.35 -10.39
C VAL A 139 -5.36 18.51 -8.93
N GLU A 140 -6.11 19.57 -8.61
CA GLU A 140 -6.59 19.84 -7.25
C GLU A 140 -7.52 18.74 -6.72
N LYS A 141 -8.41 18.22 -7.56
CA LYS A 141 -9.28 17.09 -7.21
C LYS A 141 -8.46 15.86 -6.85
N ASN A 142 -7.49 15.51 -7.69
CA ASN A 142 -6.65 14.34 -7.45
C ASN A 142 -5.75 14.52 -6.22
N MET A 143 -5.18 15.72 -6.03
CA MET A 143 -4.42 16.08 -4.83
C MET A 143 -5.29 15.96 -3.56
N GLY A 144 -6.57 16.34 -3.64
CA GLY A 144 -7.54 16.13 -2.55
C GLY A 144 -7.76 14.66 -2.20
N LEU A 145 -7.76 13.76 -3.20
CA LEU A 145 -7.87 12.31 -2.95
C LEU A 145 -6.64 11.75 -2.23
N VAL A 146 -5.45 12.21 -2.62
CA VAL A 146 -4.17 11.88 -1.97
C VAL A 146 -4.17 12.40 -0.52
N ASN A 147 -4.57 13.65 -0.29
CA ASN A 147 -4.67 14.21 1.06
C ASN A 147 -5.66 13.46 1.96
N ASN A 148 -6.80 13.05 1.41
CA ASN A 148 -7.77 12.25 2.16
C ASN A 148 -7.27 10.83 2.47
N SER A 149 -6.27 10.31 1.76
CA SER A 149 -5.60 9.06 2.14
C SER A 149 -4.53 9.26 3.22
N LEU A 150 -3.91 10.45 3.29
CA LEU A 150 -2.97 10.80 4.37
C LEU A 150 -3.67 10.93 5.73
N ILE A 151 -4.93 11.38 5.73
CA ILE A 151 -5.74 11.54 6.96
C ILE A 151 -6.13 10.19 7.60
N LEU A 152 -6.19 9.10 6.83
CA LEU A 152 -6.50 7.76 7.37
C LEU A 152 -5.32 7.10 8.11
N ASN A 153 -4.15 7.78 8.16
CA ASN A 153 -2.94 7.32 8.84
C ASN A 153 -2.62 8.12 10.12
N ASN A 154 -3.56 8.92 10.66
CA ASN A 154 -3.43 9.64 11.93
C ASN A 154 -4.47 9.16 12.96
#